data_AF-A0A4R6V139-F1
#
_entry.id   AF-A0A4R6V139-F1
#
_cell.length_a   1.000
_cell.length_b   1.000
_cell.length_c   1.000
_cell.angle_alpha   90.00
_cell.angle_beta   90.00
_cell.angle_gamma   90.00
#
_symmetry.space_group_name_H-M   'P 1'
#
loop_
_entity.id
_entity.type
_entity.pdbx_description
1 polymer ?
#
loop_
_entity_poly.entity_id
_entity_poly.type
_entity_poly.pdbx_seq_one_letter_code
_entity_poly.pdbx_strand_id
1 'polypeptide(L)'
;MSDIDELRPGEGNATKVSVSLPEGTVAAVRKRVGSREFSSYVAEAIEQQLRRQVLAEVVAEHETENGPVPERSRKKVRSAWHDAERRHAEWSVKQSA
;
A
#
# COMPACT_ATOMS: atom_id res chain seq x y z
N MET A 1 20.33 -19.82 10.34
CA MET A 1 19.53 -19.05 9.37
C MET A 1 18.54 -18.25 10.21
N SER A 2 18.72 -16.94 10.25
CA SER A 2 18.20 -16.06 11.31
C SER A 2 16.74 -15.68 11.12
N ASP A 3 16.07 -15.35 12.23
CA ASP A 3 14.69 -14.85 12.34
C ASP A 3 14.32 -13.67 11.41
N ILE A 4 15.32 -13.06 10.74
CA ILE A 4 15.16 -11.97 9.78
C ILE A 4 14.39 -12.41 8.51
N ASP A 5 14.48 -13.67 8.10
CA ASP A 5 13.77 -14.18 6.90
C ASP A 5 12.25 -14.29 7.10
N GLU A 6 11.75 -14.24 8.35
CA GLU A 6 10.32 -14.29 8.66
C GLU A 6 9.67 -12.90 8.86
N LEU A 7 10.48 -11.84 8.97
CA LEU A 7 9.98 -10.48 9.21
C LEU A 7 9.31 -9.91 7.96
N ARG A 8 8.08 -9.40 8.13
CA ARG A 8 7.38 -8.70 7.07
C ARG A 8 7.94 -7.28 6.91
N PRO A 9 7.82 -6.65 5.73
CA PRO A 9 8.22 -5.26 5.55
C PRO A 9 7.57 -4.34 6.61
N GLY A 10 8.40 -3.62 7.37
CA GLY A 10 7.98 -2.75 8.47
C GLY A 10 8.02 -3.38 9.87
N GLU A 11 8.38 -4.66 9.99
CA GLU A 11 8.56 -5.33 11.29
C GLU A 11 10.00 -5.28 11.80
N GLY A 12 10.14 -5.31 13.12
CA GLY A 12 11.44 -5.31 13.81
C GLY A 12 12.00 -3.92 14.10
N ASN A 13 13.24 -3.90 14.59
CA ASN A 13 13.93 -2.66 14.94
C ASN A 13 14.52 -1.98 13.69
N ALA A 14 14.52 -0.65 13.70
CA ALA A 14 15.15 0.14 12.64
C ALA A 14 16.65 -0.19 12.54
N THR A 15 17.07 -0.60 11.34
CA THR A 15 18.47 -0.90 11.04
C THR A 15 19.03 0.18 10.10
N LYS A 16 20.18 0.76 10.46
CA LYS A 16 20.81 1.81 9.64
C LYS A 16 21.44 1.18 8.39
N VAL A 17 20.95 1.60 7.22
CA VAL A 17 21.50 1.23 5.90
C VAL A 17 21.90 2.52 5.17
N SER A 18 23.07 2.53 4.52
CA SER A 18 23.54 3.68 3.75
C SER A 18 23.28 3.47 2.26
N VAL A 19 22.54 4.39 1.65
CA VAL A 19 22.24 4.40 0.21
C VAL A 19 22.40 5.81 -0.35
N SER A 20 22.78 5.91 -1.62
CA SER A 20 22.87 7.20 -2.33
C SER A 20 21.54 7.51 -3.02
N LEU A 21 21.07 8.74 -2.87
CA LEU A 21 19.88 9.26 -3.54
C LEU A 21 20.24 10.51 -4.35
N PRO A 22 19.59 10.74 -5.50
CA PRO A 22 19.76 11.99 -6.24
C PRO A 22 19.45 13.19 -5.34
N GLU A 23 20.27 14.24 -5.42
CA GLU A 23 20.15 15.43 -4.57
C GLU A 23 18.75 16.07 -4.70
N GLY A 24 18.21 16.15 -5.91
CA GLY A 24 16.86 16.64 -6.16
C GLY A 24 15.77 15.85 -5.42
N THR A 25 15.92 14.53 -5.33
CA THR A 25 14.99 13.66 -4.57
C THR A 25 15.10 13.95 -3.08
N VAL A 26 16.32 14.05 -2.55
CA VAL A 26 16.55 14.39 -1.13
C VAL A 26 15.93 15.74 -0.79
N ALA A 27 16.17 16.75 -1.62
CA ALA A 27 15.61 18.09 -1.44
C ALA A 27 14.07 18.09 -1.48
N ALA A 28 13.48 17.37 -2.44
CA ALA A 28 12.02 17.26 -2.56
C ALA A 28 11.37 16.59 -1.35
N VAL A 29 11.95 15.49 -0.85
CA VAL A 29 11.44 14.79 0.33
C VAL A 29 11.59 15.67 1.57
N ARG A 30 12.76 16.27 1.81
CA ARG A 30 12.97 17.19 2.95
C ARG A 30 12.02 18.37 2.92
N LYS A 31 11.74 18.94 1.75
CA LYS A 31 10.75 20.03 1.60
C LYS A 31 9.34 19.56 1.99
N ARG A 32 9.01 18.29 1.76
CA ARG A 32 7.68 17.72 2.02
C ARG A 32 7.46 17.33 3.48
N VAL A 33 8.43 16.67 4.11
CA VAL A 33 8.26 16.07 5.45
C VAL A 33 9.20 16.64 6.52
N GLY A 34 10.16 17.48 6.11
CA GLY A 34 11.23 17.95 6.99
C GLY A 34 12.36 16.95 7.16
N SER A 35 13.45 17.37 7.80
CA SER A 35 14.65 16.52 7.97
C SER A 35 14.46 15.42 9.01
N ARG A 36 13.65 15.66 10.06
CA ARG A 36 13.41 14.68 11.15
C ARG A 36 12.61 13.47 10.67
N GLU A 37 11.64 13.70 9.78
CA GLU A 37 10.76 12.65 9.26
C GLU A 37 11.31 12.00 7.97
N PHE A 38 12.48 12.42 7.50
CA PHE A 38 13.05 11.92 6.23
C PHE A 38 13.21 10.40 6.23
N SER A 39 13.78 9.84 7.29
CA SER A 39 14.03 8.39 7.38
C SER A 39 12.73 7.59 7.48
N SER A 40 11.76 8.05 8.27
CA SER A 40 10.44 7.40 8.39
C SER A 40 9.69 7.43 7.05
N TYR A 41 9.68 8.58 6.36
CA TYR A 41 9.07 8.70 5.05
C TYR A 41 9.70 7.73 4.03
N VAL A 42 11.03 7.62 4.00
CA VAL A 42 11.72 6.70 3.10
C VAL A 42 11.40 5.25 3.44
N ALA A 43 11.39 4.88 4.72
CA ALA A 43 11.03 3.53 5.16
C ALA A 43 9.59 3.18 4.72
N GLU A 44 8.61 4.03 5.03
CA GLU A 44 7.22 3.82 4.65
C GLU A 44 7.02 3.73 3.14
N ALA A 45 7.75 4.53 2.37
CA ALA A 45 7.70 4.50 0.91
C ALA A 45 8.24 3.18 0.35
N ILE A 46 9.35 2.68 0.89
CA ILE A 46 9.92 1.38 0.51
C ILE A 46 8.98 0.24 0.90
N GLU A 47 8.44 0.25 2.11
CA GLU A 47 7.49 -0.76 2.59
C GLU A 47 6.20 -0.79 1.75
N GLN A 48 5.68 0.38 1.37
CA GLN A 48 4.52 0.46 0.47
C GLN A 48 4.86 -0.09 -0.92
N GLN A 49 6.05 0.21 -1.43
CA GLN A 49 6.47 -0.28 -2.73
C GLN A 49 6.64 -1.81 -2.74
N LEU A 50 7.27 -2.38 -1.71
CA LEU A 50 7.40 -3.83 -1.56
C LEU A 50 6.04 -4.52 -1.48
N ARG A 51 5.12 -4.00 -0.66
CA ARG A 51 3.76 -4.53 -0.58
C ARG A 51 3.02 -4.49 -1.92
N ARG A 52 3.21 -3.42 -2.71
CA ARG A 52 2.63 -3.31 -4.06
C ARG A 52 3.21 -4.33 -5.03
N GLN A 53 4.51 -4.59 -4.95
CA GLN A 53 5.18 -5.59 -5.80
C GLN A 53 4.67 -7.00 -5.51
N VAL A 54 4.64 -7.39 -4.24
CA VAL A 54 4.09 -8.69 -3.81
C VAL A 54 2.64 -8.83 -4.25
N LEU A 55 1.82 -7.78 -4.07
CA LEU A 55 0.43 -7.81 -4.54
C LEU A 55 0.34 -7.98 -6.06
N ALA A 56 1.19 -7.30 -6.83
CA ALA A 56 1.21 -7.41 -8.28
C ALA A 56 1.62 -8.80 -8.75
N GLU A 57 2.58 -9.45 -8.07
CA GLU A 57 2.99 -10.82 -8.33
C GLU A 57 1.83 -11.81 -8.13
N VAL A 58 1.14 -11.72 -6.99
CA VAL A 58 -0.03 -12.57 -6.70
C VAL A 58 -1.15 -12.37 -7.74
N VAL A 59 -1.39 -11.12 -8.14
CA VAL A 59 -2.39 -10.83 -9.19
C VAL A 59 -1.96 -11.43 -10.53
N ALA A 60 -0.69 -11.30 -10.91
CA ALA A 60 -0.17 -11.83 -12.17
C ALA A 60 -0.24 -13.36 -12.22
N GLU A 61 0.05 -14.04 -11.11
CA GLU A 61 -0.09 -15.49 -10.98
C GLU A 61 -1.55 -15.92 -11.20
N HIS A 62 -2.49 -15.28 -10.49
CA HIS A 62 -3.92 -15.55 -10.66
C HIS A 62 -4.39 -15.32 -12.10
N GLU A 63 -3.97 -14.22 -12.74
CA GLU A 63 -4.32 -13.91 -14.13
C GLU A 63 -3.68 -14.88 -15.13
N THR A 64 -2.52 -15.45 -14.83
CA THR A 64 -1.89 -16.50 -15.66
C THR A 64 -2.71 -17.77 -15.65
N GLU A 65 -3.23 -18.17 -14.49
CA GLU A 65 -4.03 -19.40 -14.34
C GLU A 65 -5.48 -19.26 -14.84
N ASN A 66 -6.10 -18.10 -14.59
CA ASN A 66 -7.55 -17.93 -14.77
C ASN A 66 -7.92 -16.91 -15.87
N GLY A 67 -6.94 -16.21 -16.42
CA GLY A 67 -7.14 -15.05 -17.29
C GLY A 67 -7.45 -13.77 -16.50
N PRO A 68 -7.40 -12.60 -17.16
CA PRO A 68 -7.68 -11.32 -16.54
C PRO A 68 -9.14 -11.21 -16.12
N VAL A 69 -9.40 -10.50 -15.00
CA VAL A 69 -10.77 -10.28 -14.53
C VAL A 69 -11.53 -9.42 -15.56
N PRO A 70 -12.68 -9.89 -16.09
CA PRO A 70 -13.42 -9.14 -17.10
C PRO A 70 -13.89 -7.77 -16.60
N GLU A 71 -13.72 -6.74 -17.42
CA GLU A 71 -14.06 -5.35 -17.05
C GLU A 71 -15.54 -5.18 -16.69
N ARG A 72 -16.44 -5.92 -17.35
CA ARG A 72 -17.87 -5.94 -17.01
C ARG A 72 -18.11 -6.42 -15.57
N SER A 73 -17.37 -7.43 -15.14
CA SER A 73 -17.44 -7.96 -13.78
C SER A 73 -16.89 -6.95 -12.77
N ARG A 74 -15.75 -6.31 -13.08
CA ARG A 74 -15.16 -5.25 -12.22
C ARG A 74 -16.12 -4.08 -12.03
N LYS A 75 -16.74 -3.60 -13.11
CA LYS A 75 -17.74 -2.52 -13.07
C LYS A 75 -18.97 -2.90 -12.22
N LYS A 76 -19.49 -4.12 -12.40
CA LYS A 76 -20.64 -4.61 -11.63
C LYS A 76 -20.32 -4.64 -10.13
N VAL A 77 -19.17 -5.22 -9.74
CA VAL A 77 -18.75 -5.28 -8.34
C VAL A 77 -18.53 -3.89 -7.75
N ARG A 78 -17.88 -2.98 -8.50
CA ARG A 78 -17.65 -1.60 -8.06
C ARG A 78 -18.95 -0.85 -7.79
N SER A 79 -19.94 -0.98 -8.67
CA SER A 79 -21.26 -0.39 -8.46
C SER A 79 -21.93 -0.96 -7.20
N ALA A 80 -21.92 -2.28 -7.04
CA ALA A 80 -22.51 -2.94 -5.88
C ALA A 80 -21.85 -2.50 -4.56
N TRP A 81 -20.52 -2.30 -4.58
CA TRP A 81 -19.76 -1.81 -3.44
C TRP A 81 -20.17 -0.39 -3.04
N HIS A 82 -20.19 0.55 -3.99
CA HIS A 82 -20.63 1.92 -3.72
C HIS A 82 -22.09 1.97 -3.23
N ASP A 83 -22.95 1.09 -3.73
CA ASP A 83 -24.33 1.00 -3.24
C ASP A 83 -24.37 0.50 -1.79
N ALA A 84 -23.54 -0.48 -1.43
CA ALA A 84 -23.42 -0.97 -0.06
C ALA A 84 -22.91 0.13 0.89
N GLU A 85 -21.89 0.90 0.49
CA GLU A 85 -21.36 2.01 1.28
C GLU A 85 -22.43 3.09 1.55
N ARG A 86 -23.24 3.46 0.53
CA ARG A 86 -24.34 4.42 0.71
C ARG A 86 -25.38 3.91 1.71
N ARG A 87 -25.81 2.65 1.56
CA ARG A 87 -26.77 2.04 2.50
C ARG A 87 -26.23 1.99 3.93
N HIS A 88 -24.94 1.68 4.09
CA HIS A 88 -24.30 1.67 5.40
C HIS A 88 -24.26 3.06 6.03
N ALA A 89 -23.94 4.10 5.26
CA ALA A 89 -23.97 5.48 5.73
C ALA A 89 -25.39 5.89 6.17
N GLU A 90 -26.41 5.58 5.38
CA GLU A 90 -27.81 5.85 5.71
C GLU A 90 -28.27 5.12 6.98
N TRP A 91 -27.83 3.87 7.17
CA TRP A 91 -28.10 3.10 8.38
C TRP A 91 -27.41 3.71 9.61
N SER A 92 -26.14 4.09 9.49
CA SER A 92 -25.36 4.68 10.59
C SER A 92 -25.94 6.02 11.08
N VAL A 93 -26.43 6.85 10.14
CA VAL A 93 -27.13 8.12 10.48
C VAL A 93 -28.44 7.84 11.24
N LYS A 94 -29.23 6.85 10.80
CA LYS A 94 -30.48 6.47 11.48
C LYS A 94 -30.28 5.86 12.86
N GLN A 95 -29.12 5.29 13.16
CA GLN A 95 -28.80 4.75 14.49
C GLN A 95 -28.29 5.84 15.46
N SER A 96 -27.88 6.99 14.95
CA SER A 96 -27.31 8.10 15.72
C SER A 96 -28.31 9.24 15.98
N ALA A 97 -29.58 9.06 15.59
CA ALA A 97 -30.69 10.00 15.75
C ALA A 97 -31.80 9.37 16.60
#